data_AF-A0A8C6WF60-F1
#
_entry.id   AF-A0A8C6WF60-F1
#
_cell.length_a   1.000
_cell.length_b   1.000
_cell.length_c   1.000
_cell.angle_alpha   90.00
_cell.angle_beta   90.00
_cell.angle_gamma   90.00
#
_symmetry.space_group_name_H-M   'P 1'
#
loop_
_entity.id
_entity.type
_entity.pdbx_description
1 polymer ?
#
loop_
_entity_poly.entity_id
_entity_poly.type
_entity_poly.pdbx_seq_one_letter_code
_entity_poly.pdbx_strand_id
1 'polypeptide(L)'
;MDSPDQSFGASLVEGGILLGAMNRLMSSNAGFKFSVREDPNFGPFLESVNGLAGSDQEQTYWELLVTTATDETIRPEVGIGCYVPKAHDKIILNYQSGENSAVYGKDTCDVVIKAVHLCLCSLCLFVKKKKKKNI
;
A
#
# COMPACT_ATOMS: atom_id res chain seq x y z
N MET A 1 12.91 -4.95 -19.71
CA MET A 1 13.29 -6.06 -18.83
C MET A 1 12.06 -6.38 -18.04
N ASP A 2 11.53 -7.61 -18.13
CA ASP A 2 10.41 -8.05 -17.29
C ASP A 2 10.87 -7.99 -15.82
N SER A 3 10.44 -6.99 -15.07
CA SER A 3 10.63 -6.98 -13.63
C SER A 3 9.69 -8.05 -13.05
N PRO A 4 10.16 -8.93 -12.16
CA PRO A 4 9.28 -9.93 -11.56
C PRO A 4 8.24 -9.24 -10.67
N ASP A 5 6.98 -9.65 -10.77
CA ASP A 5 5.89 -9.21 -9.89
C ASP A 5 6.35 -9.25 -8.42
N GLN A 6 6.37 -8.10 -7.75
CA GLN A 6 6.85 -7.98 -6.38
C GLN A 6 5.68 -7.97 -5.41
N SER A 7 5.70 -8.86 -4.40
CA SER A 7 4.64 -8.93 -3.40
C SER A 7 5.15 -8.62 -1.99
N PHE A 8 4.48 -7.71 -1.29
CA PHE A 8 4.83 -7.27 0.07
C PHE A 8 3.68 -7.50 1.05
N GLY A 9 3.99 -8.04 2.23
CA GLY A 9 3.00 -8.24 3.29
C GLY A 9 2.96 -7.08 4.28
N ALA A 10 1.89 -6.28 4.28
CA ALA A 10 1.72 -5.19 5.24
C ALA A 10 0.72 -5.56 6.34
N SER A 11 0.92 -5.01 7.54
CA SER A 11 -0.03 -5.08 8.64
C SER A 11 -0.76 -3.75 8.81
N LEU A 12 -2.09 -3.81 8.92
CA LEU A 12 -2.92 -2.64 9.19
C LEU A 12 -3.73 -2.81 10.47
N VAL A 13 -3.88 -1.71 11.20
CA VAL A 13 -4.93 -1.56 12.21
C VAL A 13 -6.27 -1.32 11.49
N GLU A 14 -7.36 -1.75 12.13
CA GLU A 14 -8.72 -1.50 11.63
C GLU A 14 -8.95 0.01 11.43
N GLY A 15 -9.50 0.39 10.28
CA GLY A 15 -9.72 1.80 9.90
C GLY A 15 -8.47 2.57 9.48
N GLY A 16 -7.29 1.93 9.44
CA GLY A 16 -6.08 2.55 8.91
C GLY A 16 -6.16 2.81 7.40
N ILE A 17 -5.50 3.86 6.93
CA ILE A 17 -5.36 4.16 5.48
C ILE A 17 -4.20 3.39 4.86
N LEU A 18 -4.27 3.16 3.54
CA LEU A 18 -3.25 2.47 2.76
C LEU A 18 -1.87 3.11 2.87
N LEU A 19 -1.77 4.44 2.84
CA LEU A 19 -0.51 5.16 3.03
C LEU A 19 0.18 4.77 4.35
N GLY A 20 -0.59 4.53 5.42
CA GLY A 20 -0.05 4.04 6.69
C GLY A 20 0.53 2.63 6.61
N ALA A 21 -0.05 1.74 5.79
CA ALA A 21 0.49 0.43 5.49
C ALA A 21 1.82 0.53 4.75
N MET A 22 1.84 1.35 3.69
CA MET A 22 3.00 1.57 2.84
C MET A 22 4.17 2.15 3.64
N ASN A 23 3.92 3.13 4.51
CA ASN A 23 4.93 3.68 5.41
C ASN A 23 5.53 2.64 6.37
N ARG A 24 4.69 1.73 6.89
CA ARG A 24 5.16 0.62 7.74
C ARG A 24 6.05 -0.34 6.96
N LEU A 25 5.68 -0.68 5.72
CA LEU A 25 6.51 -1.52 4.83
C LEU A 25 7.86 -0.88 4.52
N MET A 26 7.88 0.41 4.21
CA MET A 26 9.13 1.13 3.96
C MET A 26 10.03 1.13 5.20
N SER A 27 9.43 1.30 6.39
CA SER A 27 10.15 1.32 7.66
C SER A 27 10.67 -0.06 8.11
N SER A 28 10.07 -1.16 7.63
CA SER A 28 10.39 -2.53 8.07
C SER A 28 11.56 -3.19 7.34
N ASN A 29 12.32 -2.44 6.54
CA ASN A 29 13.39 -2.95 5.68
C ASN A 29 12.93 -4.07 4.72
N ALA A 30 11.65 -4.08 4.35
CA ALA A 30 11.07 -5.11 3.47
C ALA A 30 11.50 -4.98 2.00
N GLY A 31 12.33 -3.99 1.68
CA GLY A 31 12.71 -3.66 0.29
C GLY A 31 11.66 -2.83 -0.46
N PHE A 32 10.50 -2.56 0.16
CA PHE A 32 9.48 -1.68 -0.39
C PHE A 32 9.89 -0.21 -0.22
N LYS A 33 9.94 0.53 -1.32
CA LYS A 33 10.18 1.98 -1.33
C LYS A 33 9.11 2.64 -2.17
N PHE A 34 8.72 3.84 -1.79
CA PHE A 34 7.82 4.66 -2.58
C PHE A 34 8.10 6.13 -2.30
N SER A 35 7.69 7.01 -3.19
CA SER A 35 7.64 8.45 -2.95
C SER A 35 6.26 8.99 -3.23
N VAL A 36 5.90 10.06 -2.53
CA VAL A 36 4.67 10.81 -2.78
C VAL A 36 5.01 12.26 -3.03
N ARG A 37 4.24 12.90 -3.90
CA ARG A 37 4.17 14.34 -4.05
C ARG A 37 2.90 14.83 -3.38
N GLU A 38 3.00 15.82 -2.51
CA GLU A 38 1.82 16.47 -1.95
C GLU A 38 1.15 17.34 -3.02
N ASP A 39 -0.14 17.11 -3.26
CA ASP A 39 -0.97 17.94 -4.10
C ASP A 39 -1.96 18.73 -3.22
N PRO A 40 -2.07 20.06 -3.36
CA PRO A 40 -2.93 20.87 -2.51
C PRO A 40 -4.44 20.56 -2.66
N ASN A 41 -4.84 19.93 -3.77
CA ASN A 41 -6.24 19.61 -4.05
C ASN A 41 -6.58 18.14 -3.75
N PHE A 42 -5.61 17.24 -3.93
CA PHE A 42 -5.83 15.79 -3.87
C PHE A 42 -5.07 15.07 -2.74
N GLY A 43 -4.14 15.75 -2.08
CA GLY A 43 -3.28 15.17 -1.05
C GLY A 43 -2.12 14.35 -1.64
N PRO A 44 -1.68 13.28 -0.97
CA PRO A 44 -0.48 12.54 -1.37
C PRO A 44 -0.71 11.74 -2.66
N PHE A 45 -0.07 12.21 -3.73
CA PHE A 45 -0.04 11.57 -5.04
C PHE A 45 1.13 10.59 -5.12
N LEU A 46 0.88 9.33 -5.50
CA LEU A 46 1.91 8.30 -5.61
C LEU A 46 2.81 8.57 -6.82
N GLU A 47 4.06 8.95 -6.56
CA GLU A 47 4.99 9.37 -7.60
C GLU A 47 5.88 8.21 -8.07
N SER A 48 6.42 7.41 -7.13
CA SER A 48 7.26 6.25 -7.47
C SER A 48 7.03 5.07 -6.55
N VAL A 49 7.29 3.86 -7.07
CA VAL A 49 7.37 2.61 -6.31
C VAL A 49 8.65 1.89 -6.72
N ASN A 50 9.43 1.45 -5.73
CA ASN A 50 10.68 0.71 -5.88
C ASN A 50 11.68 1.33 -6.88
N GLY A 51 11.66 2.66 -7.02
CA GLY A 51 12.57 3.42 -7.87
C GLY A 51 12.05 3.68 -9.29
N LEU A 52 10.88 3.16 -9.65
CA LEU A 52 10.20 3.48 -10.90
C LEU A 52 9.17 4.58 -10.66
N ALA A 53 9.42 5.76 -11.24
CA ALA A 53 8.58 6.95 -11.10
C ALA A 53 7.69 7.15 -12.32
N GLY A 54 6.48 7.67 -12.11
CA GLY A 54 5.65 8.19 -13.20
C GLY A 54 6.26 9.45 -13.83
N SER A 55 5.84 9.75 -15.06
CA SER A 55 6.32 10.88 -15.84
C SER A 55 5.16 11.50 -16.62
N ASP A 56 4.91 12.78 -16.39
CA ASP A 56 3.89 13.54 -17.14
C ASP A 56 4.23 13.63 -18.63
N GLN A 57 5.53 13.71 -18.96
CA GLN A 57 6.02 13.80 -20.34
C GLN A 57 5.82 12.47 -21.09
N GLU A 58 6.07 11.35 -20.43
CA GLU A 58 5.91 10.00 -20.99
C GLU A 58 4.49 9.45 -20.77
N GLN A 59 3.63 10.24 -20.13
CA GLN A 59 2.27 9.87 -19.73
C GLN A 59 2.22 8.56 -18.93
N THR A 60 3.18 8.36 -18.03
CA THR A 60 3.26 7.18 -17.16
C THR A 60 2.86 7.49 -15.74
N TYR A 61 2.17 6.58 -15.07
CA TYR A 61 1.68 6.78 -13.71
C TYR A 61 1.44 5.47 -12.96
N TRP A 62 1.36 5.56 -11.64
CA TRP A 62 0.96 4.45 -10.78
C TRP A 62 -0.56 4.47 -10.54
N GLU A 63 -1.20 3.38 -10.94
CA GLU A 63 -2.62 3.15 -10.79
C GLU A 63 -2.89 2.29 -9.55
N LEU A 64 -3.84 2.72 -8.73
CA LEU A 64 -4.33 1.94 -7.59
C LEU A 64 -5.48 1.03 -8.02
N LEU A 65 -5.25 -0.27 -7.94
CA LEU A 65 -6.28 -1.30 -8.08
C LEU A 65 -6.38 -2.11 -6.79
N VAL A 66 -7.56 -2.66 -6.54
CA VAL A 66 -7.80 -3.52 -5.37
C VAL A 66 -8.57 -4.74 -5.79
N THR A 67 -8.00 -5.92 -5.57
CA THR A 67 -8.75 -7.17 -5.59
C THR A 67 -9.33 -7.39 -4.19
N THR A 68 -10.65 -7.29 -4.10
CA THR A 68 -11.40 -7.48 -2.87
C THR A 68 -11.40 -8.94 -2.44
N ALA A 69 -11.85 -9.21 -1.20
CA ALA A 69 -12.02 -10.57 -0.70
C ALA A 69 -12.99 -11.45 -1.52
N THR A 70 -13.81 -10.85 -2.38
CA THR A 70 -14.72 -11.56 -3.31
C THR A 70 -14.11 -11.78 -4.69
N ASP A 71 -12.79 -11.58 -4.83
CA ASP A 71 -12.02 -11.68 -6.09
C ASP A 71 -12.48 -10.69 -7.18
N GLU A 72 -13.21 -9.64 -6.81
CA GLU A 72 -13.54 -8.53 -7.70
C GLU A 72 -12.42 -7.49 -7.65
N THR A 73 -11.88 -7.15 -8.83
CA THR A 73 -10.89 -6.07 -8.98
C THR A 73 -11.60 -4.75 -9.25
N ILE A 74 -11.43 -3.81 -8.32
CA ILE A 74 -12.00 -2.46 -8.41
C ILE A 74 -10.90 -1.41 -8.56
N ARG A 75 -11.27 -0.27 -9.12
CA ARG A 75 -10.47 0.96 -9.11
C ARG A 75 -11.10 1.91 -8.09
N PRO A 76 -10.47 2.15 -6.92
CA PRO A 76 -11.00 3.09 -5.95
C PRO A 76 -11.11 4.50 -6.53
N GLU A 77 -12.15 5.23 -6.11
CA GLU A 77 -12.33 6.65 -6.46
C GLU A 77 -11.43 7.60 -5.64
N VAL A 78 -10.61 7.04 -4.75
CA VAL A 78 -9.73 7.77 -3.83
C VAL A 78 -8.29 7.28 -3.96
N GLY A 79 -7.34 8.17 -3.67
CA GLY A 79 -5.92 7.85 -3.66
C GLY A 79 -5.46 7.07 -2.41
N ILE A 80 -4.16 6.75 -2.39
CA ILE A 80 -3.51 5.98 -1.30
C ILE A 80 -3.62 6.65 0.08
N GLY A 81 -3.79 7.98 0.12
CA GLY A 81 -3.97 8.75 1.35
C GLY A 81 -5.34 8.60 2.02
N CYS A 82 -6.36 8.14 1.27
CA CYS A 82 -7.74 8.07 1.76
C CYS A 82 -8.33 6.65 1.66
N TYR A 83 -7.75 5.78 0.83
CA TYR A 83 -8.22 4.40 0.73
C TYR A 83 -8.02 3.67 2.07
N VAL A 84 -9.08 3.06 2.59
CA VAL A 84 -9.07 2.22 3.80
C VAL A 84 -9.19 0.76 3.38
N PRO A 85 -8.08 -0.01 3.35
CA PRO A 85 -8.12 -1.42 2.99
C PRO A 85 -8.98 -2.25 3.94
N LYS A 86 -9.73 -3.19 3.39
CA LYS A 86 -10.44 -4.20 4.15
C LYS A 86 -9.55 -5.42 4.39
N ALA A 87 -9.95 -6.26 5.33
CA ALA A 87 -9.27 -7.52 5.55
C ALA A 87 -9.30 -8.37 4.28
N HIS A 88 -8.15 -8.95 3.92
CA HIS A 88 -7.94 -9.80 2.74
C HIS A 88 -7.95 -9.07 1.39
N ASP A 89 -8.06 -7.74 1.36
CA ASP A 89 -7.81 -6.98 0.15
C ASP A 89 -6.35 -7.20 -0.32
N LYS A 90 -6.20 -7.40 -1.63
CA LYS A 90 -4.90 -7.31 -2.31
C LYS A 90 -4.85 -5.97 -3.01
N ILE A 91 -3.90 -5.13 -2.60
CA ILE A 91 -3.67 -3.84 -3.23
C ILE A 91 -2.67 -4.08 -4.36
N ILE A 92 -2.98 -3.57 -5.54
CA ILE A 92 -2.12 -3.66 -6.72
C ILE A 92 -1.75 -2.23 -7.10
N LEU A 93 -0.47 -1.94 -7.09
CA LEU A 93 0.11 -0.73 -7.65
C LEU A 93 0.58 -1.10 -9.05
N ASN A 94 -0.16 -0.63 -10.04
CA ASN A 94 0.02 -1.01 -11.44
C ASN A 94 0.64 0.16 -12.22
N TYR A 95 1.80 -0.05 -12.84
CA TYR A 95 2.44 1.00 -13.63
C TYR A 95 1.82 1.06 -15.04
N GLN A 96 1.26 2.22 -15.39
CA GLN A 96 0.54 2.45 -16.64
C GLN A 96 1.29 3.43 -17.54
N SER A 97 1.12 3.30 -18.86
CA SER A 97 1.64 4.22 -19.90
C SER A 97 0.52 4.69 -20.84
N GLY A 98 0.51 5.98 -21.19
CA GLY A 98 -0.52 6.62 -22.03
C GLY A 98 -0.52 6.20 -23.50
N GLU A 99 0.64 5.85 -24.08
CA GLU A 99 0.73 5.33 -25.44
C GLU A 99 0.89 3.79 -25.42
N ASN A 100 -0.12 3.09 -25.96
CA ASN A 100 -0.20 1.63 -26.09
C ASN A 100 -0.10 0.84 -24.77
N SER A 101 -1.26 0.55 -24.18
CA SER A 101 -1.48 -0.41 -23.06
C SER A 101 -0.96 -1.85 -23.32
N ALA A 102 -0.26 -2.10 -24.43
CA ALA A 102 0.26 -3.40 -24.85
C ALA A 102 1.80 -3.53 -24.76
N VAL A 103 2.55 -2.46 -24.46
CA VAL A 103 4.04 -2.50 -24.48
C VAL A 103 4.69 -2.43 -23.09
N TYR A 104 4.02 -1.85 -22.08
CA TYR A 104 4.50 -1.77 -20.69
C TYR A 104 3.74 -2.66 -19.70
N GLY A 105 2.98 -3.64 -20.20
CA GLY A 105 2.19 -4.55 -19.38
C GLY A 105 3.05 -5.61 -18.70
N LYS A 106 3.78 -5.24 -17.64
CA LYS A 106 4.29 -6.22 -16.65
C LYS A 106 4.82 -5.65 -15.33
N ASP A 107 5.03 -4.36 -15.20
CA ASP A 107 5.61 -3.81 -13.96
C ASP A 107 4.51 -3.55 -12.91
N THR A 108 4.11 -4.60 -12.20
CA THR A 108 3.15 -4.54 -11.10
C THR A 108 3.83 -4.77 -9.75
N CYS A 109 3.35 -4.07 -8.73
CA CYS A 109 3.75 -4.25 -7.34
C CYS A 109 2.51 -4.55 -6.49
N ASP A 110 2.46 -5.74 -5.92
CA ASP A 110 1.39 -6.17 -5.03
C ASP A 110 1.73 -5.82 -3.58
N VAL A 111 0.82 -5.10 -2.92
CA VAL A 111 0.84 -4.89 -1.48
C VAL A 111 -0.31 -5.71 -0.88
N VAL A 112 0.03 -6.88 -0.36
CA VAL A 112 -0.92 -7.78 0.29
C VAL A 112 -1.14 -7.33 1.72
N ILE A 113 -2.33 -6.80 2.00
CA ILE A 113 -2.69 -6.34 3.34
C ILE A 113 -3.15 -7.53 4.17
N LYS A 114 -2.34 -7.87 5.18
CA LYS A 114 -2.78 -8.73 6.27
C LYS A 114 -3.40 -7.83 7.33
N ALA A 115 -4.72 -7.83 7.40
CA ALA A 115 -5.40 -7.19 8.53
C ALA A 115 -4.93 -7.88 9.81
N VAL A 116 -4.22 -7.12 10.65
CA VAL A 116 -3.92 -7.61 11.99
C VAL A 116 -5.13 -7.20 12.80
N HIS A 117 -5.96 -8.17 13.15
CA HIS A 117 -6.97 -7.98 14.18
C HIS A 117 -6.21 -7.81 15.50
N LEU A 118 -5.70 -6.60 15.73
CA LEU A 118 -5.29 -6.14 17.03
C LEU A 118 -6.58 -6.02 17.83
N CYS A 119 -7.07 -7.16 18.31
CA CYS A 119 -8.07 -7.23 19.34
C CYS A 119 -7.54 -6.33 20.47
N LEU A 120 -8.18 -5.18 20.67
CA LEU A 120 -7.80 -4.16 21.65
C LEU A 120 -7.71 -4.73 23.08
N CYS A 121 -8.17 -5.96 23.32
CA CYS A 121 -7.98 -6.70 24.55
C CYS A 121 -6.50 -7.02 24.89
N SER A 122 -5.62 -7.26 23.90
CA SER A 122 -4.27 -7.75 24.19
C SER A 122 -3.27 -6.66 24.58
N LEU A 123 -3.46 -5.41 24.14
CA LEU A 123 -2.60 -4.29 24.57
C LEU A 123 -2.84 -3.91 26.04
N CYS A 124 -4.05 -4.14 26.58
CA CYS A 124 -4.32 -3.94 28.01
C CYS A 124 -3.52 -4.89 28.91
N LEU A 125 -3.13 -6.08 28.42
CA LEU A 125 -2.36 -7.04 29.21
C LEU A 125 -0.87 -6.71 29.26
N PHE A 126 -0.31 -6.10 28.20
CA PHE A 126 1.12 -5.79 28.17
C PHE A 126 1.48 -4.62 29.11
N VAL A 127 0.61 -3.61 29.20
CA VAL A 127 0.78 -2.50 30.16
C VAL A 127 0.62 -2.98 31.61
N LYS A 128 -0.27 -3.94 31.87
CA LYS A 128 -0.45 -4.48 33.24
C LYS A 128 0.70 -5.38 33.71
N LYS A 129 1.40 -6.10 32.82
CA LYS A 129 2.51 -6.99 33.23
C LYS A 129 3.80 -6.25 33.59
N LYS A 130 4.06 -5.04 33.07
CA LYS A 130 5.26 -4.26 33.45
C LYS A 130 5.14 -3.51 34.79
N LYS A 131 3.97 -3.43 35.42
CA LYS A 131 3.78 -2.79 36.73
C LYS A 131 3.78 -3.75 37.95
N LYS A 132 4.09 -5.04 37.75
CA LYS A 132 4.12 -6.06 38.83
C LYS A 132 5.46 -6.80 38.91
N LYS A 133 6.58 -6.06 38.92
CA LYS A 133 7.92 -6.55 39.35
C LYS A 133 8.72 -5.35 39.84
N ASN A 134 8.42 -4.92 41.07
CA ASN A 134 9.27 -4.10 41.94
C ASN A 134 8.59 -4.07 43.31
N ILE A 135 8.82 -5.14 44.08
CA ILE A 135 8.95 -5.20 45.53
C ILE A 135 9.94 -6.33 45.80
#